data_AF-A0A1V5LE09-F1
#
_entry.id   AF-A0A1V5LE09-F1
#
_cell.length_a   1.000
_cell.length_b   1.000
_cell.length_c   1.000
_cell.angle_alpha   90.00
_cell.angle_beta   90.00
_cell.angle_gamma   90.00
#
_symmetry.space_group_name_H-M   'P 1'
#
loop_
_entity.id
_entity.type
_entity.pdbx_description
1 polymer ?
#
loop_
_entity_poly.entity_id
_entity_poly.type
_entity_poly.pdbx_seq_one_letter_code
_entity_poly.pdbx_strand_id
1 'polypeptide(L)'
;MKIIMKKIIVLLFLIIPSQVMAQNINDKITHLIYFTARCCPNCQKVSPKLLEKDILKADYLVFEYELRGNDENNKLFKKYIDDFKVANGVPVLITGNNKNFSIIGGQPILDKFNEITTSNQGIPIIFPNGVASSFERLDLTKMPALPSIWYKNKIAIKKDIKSQANESIKEFLLKGNLPLNSVQTKNVYVNIAGKSVEFKKAYKFNGWILMYR
;
A
#
# COMPACT_ATOMS: atom_id res chain seq x y z
N MET A 1 26.58 13.91 74.91
CA MET A 1 25.50 13.01 74.44
C MET A 1 24.41 13.86 73.77
N LYS A 2 23.94 13.44 72.58
CA LYS A 2 22.91 14.06 71.70
C LYS A 2 23.39 15.19 70.76
N ILE A 3 23.82 14.79 69.56
CA ILE A 3 23.85 15.66 68.38
C ILE A 3 22.51 15.51 67.64
N ILE A 4 22.03 16.65 67.17
CA ILE A 4 20.70 16.95 66.64
C ILE A 4 20.41 16.17 65.35
N MET A 5 19.32 15.40 65.37
CA MET A 5 18.84 14.61 64.25
C MET A 5 18.08 15.53 63.28
N LYS A 6 18.75 15.97 62.20
CA LYS A 6 18.15 16.70 61.07
C LYS A 6 17.15 15.76 60.37
N LYS A 7 15.85 16.07 60.43
CA LYS A 7 14.81 15.43 59.61
C LYS A 7 15.03 15.86 58.15
N ILE A 8 15.61 14.98 57.35
CA ILE A 8 15.62 15.11 55.89
C ILE A 8 14.32 14.47 55.39
N ILE A 9 13.34 15.30 55.06
CA ILE A 9 12.15 14.88 54.31
C ILE A 9 12.60 14.75 52.86
N VAL A 10 12.99 13.53 52.45
CA VAL A 10 13.18 13.20 51.02
C VAL A 10 11.79 13.02 50.43
N LEU A 11 11.26 14.09 49.85
CA LEU A 11 10.08 14.04 49.01
C LEU A 11 10.47 13.28 47.73
N LEU A 12 10.24 11.96 47.75
CA LEU A 12 10.42 11.08 46.61
C LEU A 12 9.34 11.42 45.57
N PHE A 13 9.60 12.44 44.76
CA PHE A 13 8.83 12.70 43.55
C PHE A 13 9.07 11.51 42.62
N LEU A 14 8.11 10.58 42.62
CA LEU A 14 7.92 9.54 41.62
C LEU A 14 7.77 10.20 40.26
N ILE A 15 8.88 10.51 39.61
CA ILE A 15 8.95 10.74 38.18
C ILE A 15 8.83 9.35 37.55
N ILE A 16 7.59 8.85 37.48
CA ILE A 16 7.27 7.77 36.55
C ILE A 16 7.29 8.47 35.19
N PRO A 17 8.25 8.22 34.30
CA PRO A 17 8.11 8.67 32.92
C PRO A 17 6.88 7.95 32.39
N SER A 18 5.76 8.67 32.30
CA SER A 18 4.64 8.24 31.50
C SER A 18 5.21 8.01 30.11
N GLN A 19 5.32 6.75 29.72
CA GLN A 19 5.54 6.36 28.34
C GLN A 19 4.32 6.84 27.58
N VAL A 20 4.34 8.10 27.17
CA VAL A 20 3.45 8.65 26.17
C VAL A 20 3.76 7.86 24.92
N MET A 21 3.01 6.79 24.69
CA MET A 21 2.91 6.16 23.39
C MET A 21 2.32 7.22 22.47
N ALA A 22 3.18 8.01 21.84
CA ALA A 22 2.79 8.88 20.75
C ALA A 22 2.21 7.97 19.65
N GLN A 23 0.88 7.88 19.59
CA GLN A 23 0.18 7.29 18.47
C GLN A 23 0.45 8.20 17.27
N ASN A 24 1.43 7.83 16.45
CA ASN A 24 1.73 8.54 15.22
C ASN A 24 0.47 8.54 14.35
N ILE A 25 0.00 9.73 14.00
CA ILE A 25 -1.22 9.98 13.21
C ILE A 25 -1.13 9.33 11.80
N ASN A 26 0.05 8.85 11.39
CA ASN A 26 0.31 8.21 10.10
C ASN A 26 0.02 6.69 10.04
N ASP A 27 -0.37 6.02 11.13
CA ASP A 27 -0.71 4.58 11.13
C ASP A 27 -2.10 4.24 10.51
N LYS A 28 -2.75 5.18 9.80
CA LYS A 28 -4.16 5.08 9.39
C LYS A 28 -4.42 4.83 7.89
N ILE A 29 -3.39 4.65 7.06
CA ILE A 29 -3.61 4.31 5.65
C ILE A 29 -4.01 2.84 5.57
N THR A 30 -5.18 2.55 4.99
CA THR A 30 -5.59 1.17 4.71
C THR A 30 -4.80 0.65 3.50
N HIS A 31 -4.28 -0.56 3.56
CA HIS A 31 -3.53 -1.16 2.44
C HIS A 31 -4.30 -2.29 1.80
N LEU A 32 -4.29 -2.34 0.48
CA LEU A 32 -4.95 -3.37 -0.30
C LEU A 32 -3.98 -3.95 -1.32
N ILE A 33 -3.94 -5.28 -1.45
CA ILE A 33 -3.23 -5.93 -2.56
C ILE A 33 -4.27 -6.45 -3.54
N TYR A 34 -4.17 -6.02 -4.79
CA TYR A 34 -5.17 -6.26 -5.81
C TYR A 34 -4.57 -7.02 -6.99
N PHE A 35 -4.96 -8.27 -7.16
CA PHE A 35 -4.60 -9.08 -8.33
C PHE A 35 -5.70 -8.97 -9.38
N THR A 36 -5.30 -8.61 -10.61
CA THR A 36 -6.22 -8.31 -11.71
C THR A 36 -5.67 -8.77 -13.05
N ALA A 37 -6.50 -8.75 -14.08
CA ALA A 37 -6.09 -8.97 -15.46
C ALA A 37 -6.88 -8.09 -16.43
N ARG A 38 -6.20 -7.44 -17.39
CA ARG A 38 -6.84 -6.51 -18.35
C ARG A 38 -8.03 -7.10 -19.13
N CYS A 39 -8.00 -8.39 -19.43
CA CYS A 39 -9.02 -9.09 -20.23
C CYS A 39 -10.05 -9.87 -19.40
N CYS A 40 -10.14 -9.64 -18.09
CA CYS A 40 -11.06 -10.36 -17.19
C CYS A 40 -12.36 -9.56 -16.99
N PRO A 41 -13.54 -10.06 -17.43
CA PRO A 41 -14.81 -9.31 -17.36
C PRO A 41 -15.19 -8.85 -15.95
N ASN A 42 -14.94 -9.67 -14.93
CA ASN A 42 -15.19 -9.31 -13.54
C ASN A 42 -14.24 -8.19 -13.06
N CYS A 43 -12.99 -8.20 -13.53
CA CYS A 43 -11.97 -7.22 -13.20
C CYS A 43 -12.29 -5.83 -13.80
N GLN A 44 -12.94 -5.81 -14.97
CA GLN A 44 -13.38 -4.58 -15.64
C GLN A 44 -14.47 -3.83 -14.84
N LYS A 45 -15.22 -4.54 -14.00
CA LYS A 45 -16.21 -3.92 -13.10
C LYS A 45 -15.55 -3.32 -11.86
N VAL A 46 -14.52 -4.00 -11.33
CA VAL A 46 -13.83 -3.62 -10.08
C VAL A 46 -12.82 -2.49 -10.30
N SER A 47 -11.95 -2.63 -11.30
CA SER A 47 -10.77 -1.76 -11.46
C SER A 47 -11.13 -0.26 -11.61
N PRO A 48 -12.14 0.14 -12.39
CA PRO A 48 -12.54 1.55 -12.48
C PRO A 48 -13.07 2.12 -11.16
N LYS A 49 -13.80 1.31 -10.37
CA LYS A 49 -14.26 1.74 -9.06
C LYS A 49 -13.08 1.92 -8.10
N LEU A 50 -12.24 0.89 -7.98
CA LEU A 50 -11.12 0.85 -7.04
C LEU A 50 -9.99 1.83 -7.39
N LEU A 51 -9.57 1.93 -8.66
CA LEU A 51 -8.32 2.61 -9.06
C LEU A 51 -8.53 3.98 -9.73
N GLU A 52 -9.75 4.29 -10.15
CA GLU A 52 -10.05 5.57 -10.80
C GLU A 52 -10.92 6.46 -9.93
N LYS A 53 -12.06 5.95 -9.46
CA LYS A 53 -13.09 6.76 -8.79
C LYS A 53 -12.85 6.88 -7.29
N ASP A 54 -12.76 5.75 -6.59
CA ASP A 54 -12.83 5.74 -5.14
C ASP A 54 -11.47 6.01 -4.49
N ILE A 55 -10.36 5.64 -5.15
CA ILE A 55 -9.01 5.94 -4.67
C ILE A 55 -8.80 7.45 -4.44
N LEU A 56 -9.49 8.30 -5.20
CA LEU A 56 -9.38 9.76 -5.09
C LEU A 56 -9.99 10.32 -3.80
N LYS A 57 -10.90 9.58 -3.17
CA LYS A 57 -11.74 10.05 -2.05
C LYS A 57 -11.39 9.40 -0.72
N ALA A 58 -10.46 8.45 -0.72
CA ALA A 58 -10.22 7.58 0.41
C ALA A 58 -8.75 7.57 0.83
N ASP A 59 -8.51 7.26 2.10
CA ASP A 59 -7.18 7.11 2.68
C ASP A 59 -6.74 5.63 2.65
N TYR A 60 -6.77 5.03 1.45
CA TYR A 60 -6.18 3.72 1.21
C TYR A 60 -5.19 3.74 0.05
N LEU A 61 -4.27 2.78 0.10
CA LEU A 61 -3.24 2.55 -0.90
C LEU A 61 -3.43 1.16 -1.50
N VAL A 62 -3.38 1.07 -2.83
CA VAL A 62 -3.56 -0.18 -3.56
C VAL A 62 -2.27 -0.60 -4.24
N PHE A 63 -1.78 -1.78 -3.90
CA PHE A 63 -0.75 -2.49 -4.65
C PHE A 63 -1.44 -3.35 -5.72
N GLU A 64 -1.58 -2.81 -6.93
CA GLU A 64 -2.13 -3.52 -8.07
C GLU A 64 -1.05 -4.38 -8.74
N TYR A 65 -1.36 -5.66 -8.94
CA TYR A 65 -0.56 -6.62 -9.71
C TYR A 65 -1.37 -7.09 -10.93
N GLU A 66 -1.08 -6.50 -12.08
CA GLU A 66 -1.62 -6.95 -13.37
C GLU A 66 -0.93 -8.25 -13.80
N LEU A 67 -1.72 -9.31 -13.98
CA LEU A 67 -1.21 -10.64 -14.31
C LEU A 67 -0.99 -10.86 -15.81
N ARG A 68 -1.73 -10.20 -16.70
CA ARG A 68 -1.64 -10.48 -18.15
C ARG A 68 -0.33 -9.96 -18.72
N GLY A 69 0.54 -10.90 -19.11
CA GLY A 69 1.83 -10.60 -19.73
C GLY A 69 2.89 -10.15 -18.72
N ASN A 70 2.75 -10.54 -17.45
CA ASN A 70 3.73 -10.24 -16.41
C ASN A 70 4.02 -11.48 -15.57
N ASP A 71 5.08 -12.20 -15.95
CA ASP A 71 5.43 -13.48 -15.31
C ASP A 71 5.83 -13.31 -13.84
N GLU A 72 6.46 -12.19 -13.48
CA GLU A 72 6.84 -11.91 -12.10
C GLU A 72 5.60 -11.73 -11.21
N ASN A 73 4.58 -11.02 -11.69
CA ASN A 73 3.32 -10.88 -10.98
C ASN A 73 2.56 -12.22 -10.88
N ASN A 74 2.60 -13.06 -11.92
CA ASN A 74 2.01 -14.40 -11.87
C ASN A 74 2.73 -15.31 -10.86
N LYS A 75 4.06 -15.28 -10.81
CA LYS A 75 4.85 -16.03 -9.82
C LYS A 75 4.51 -15.60 -8.39
N LEU A 76 4.31 -14.30 -8.17
CA LEU A 76 3.86 -13.79 -6.88
C LEU A 76 2.44 -14.27 -6.56
N PHE A 77 1.50 -14.15 -7.49
CA PHE A 77 0.12 -14.59 -7.29
C PHE A 77 0.03 -16.09 -6.96
N LYS A 78 0.83 -16.92 -7.64
CA LYS A 78 0.94 -18.34 -7.30
C LYS A 78 1.38 -18.58 -5.85
N LYS A 79 2.36 -17.82 -5.35
CA LYS A 79 2.74 -17.90 -3.92
C LYS A 79 1.58 -17.53 -2.99
N TYR A 80 0.75 -16.55 -3.35
CA TYR A 80 -0.44 -16.25 -2.54
C TYR A 80 -1.45 -17.40 -2.52
N ILE A 81 -1.64 -18.08 -3.65
CA ILE A 81 -2.49 -19.27 -3.73
C ILE A 81 -1.91 -20.38 -2.84
N ASP A 82 -0.61 -20.64 -2.95
CA ASP A 82 0.05 -21.75 -2.27
C ASP A 82 0.16 -21.52 -0.75
N ASP A 83 0.62 -20.35 -0.33
CA ASP A 83 0.94 -20.02 1.06
C ASP A 83 -0.30 -19.59 1.87
N PHE A 84 -1.23 -18.87 1.24
CA PHE A 84 -2.40 -18.29 1.92
C PHE A 84 -3.74 -18.87 1.46
N LYS A 85 -3.73 -19.91 0.61
CA LYS A 85 -4.93 -20.57 0.08
C LYS A 85 -5.91 -19.60 -0.59
N VAL A 86 -5.37 -18.55 -1.19
CA VAL A 86 -6.14 -17.64 -2.05
C VAL A 86 -6.68 -18.43 -3.24
N ALA A 87 -7.92 -18.16 -3.65
CA ALA A 87 -8.50 -18.87 -4.79
C ALA A 87 -7.75 -18.57 -6.09
N ASN A 88 -7.66 -19.58 -6.95
CA ASN A 88 -7.05 -19.47 -8.26
C ASN A 88 -8.01 -18.81 -9.28
N GLY A 89 -8.06 -17.49 -9.26
CA GLY A 89 -8.84 -16.68 -10.21
C GLY A 89 -8.84 -15.20 -9.82
N VAL A 90 -9.08 -14.30 -10.78
CA VAL A 90 -9.12 -12.84 -10.56
C VAL A 90 -10.51 -12.26 -10.88
N PRO A 91 -10.92 -11.13 -10.27
CA PRO A 91 -10.16 -10.29 -9.34
C PRO A 91 -10.04 -10.90 -7.94
N VAL A 92 -8.92 -10.60 -7.27
CA VAL A 92 -8.73 -10.88 -5.84
C VAL A 92 -8.25 -9.63 -5.14
N LEU A 93 -8.87 -9.32 -4.01
CA LEU A 93 -8.43 -8.29 -3.09
C LEU A 93 -7.95 -8.95 -1.79
N ILE A 94 -6.67 -8.80 -1.46
CA ILE A 94 -6.13 -9.18 -0.15
C ILE A 94 -6.28 -7.98 0.77
N THR A 95 -6.95 -8.21 1.89
CA THR A 95 -7.28 -7.17 2.86
C THR A 95 -6.54 -7.34 4.17
N GLY A 96 -5.67 -8.36 4.32
CA GLY A 96 -4.83 -8.57 5.51
C GLY A 96 -5.56 -8.74 6.84
N ASN A 97 -6.90 -8.75 6.84
CA ASN A 97 -7.73 -8.94 8.03
C ASN A 97 -7.89 -10.43 8.32
N ASN A 98 -7.54 -10.87 9.54
CA ASN A 98 -7.57 -12.27 9.98
C ASN A 98 -8.94 -12.96 9.78
N LYS A 99 -10.05 -12.21 9.72
CA LYS A 99 -11.39 -12.79 9.49
C LYS A 99 -11.73 -13.00 8.01
N ASN A 100 -11.16 -12.19 7.11
CA ASN A 100 -11.45 -12.19 5.67
C ASN A 100 -10.18 -11.84 4.88
N PHE A 101 -9.16 -12.69 4.96
CA PHE A 101 -7.83 -12.42 4.40
C PHE A 101 -7.89 -12.00 2.92
N SER A 102 -8.75 -12.64 2.13
CA SER A 102 -8.99 -12.32 0.73
C SER A 102 -10.47 -12.29 0.37
N ILE A 103 -10.84 -11.43 -0.59
CA ILE A 103 -12.17 -11.39 -1.21
C ILE A 103 -11.98 -11.62 -2.71
N ILE A 104 -12.78 -12.54 -3.26
CA ILE A 104 -12.63 -13.04 -4.62
C ILE A 104 -13.88 -12.73 -5.43
N GLY A 105 -13.68 -12.38 -6.69
CA GLY A 105 -14.76 -12.14 -7.65
C GLY A 105 -15.23 -10.69 -7.67
N GLY A 106 -15.84 -10.31 -8.81
CA GLY A 106 -16.22 -8.91 -9.05
C GLY A 106 -17.27 -8.41 -8.06
N GLN A 107 -18.43 -9.06 -8.01
CA GLN A 107 -19.55 -8.64 -7.17
C GLN A 107 -19.21 -8.66 -5.67
N PRO A 108 -18.60 -9.72 -5.10
CA PRO A 108 -18.24 -9.73 -3.68
C PRO A 108 -17.29 -8.60 -3.27
N ILE A 109 -16.33 -8.23 -4.14
CA ILE A 109 -15.45 -7.09 -3.89
C ILE A 109 -16.23 -5.77 -3.90
N LEU A 110 -17.16 -5.60 -4.85
CA LEU A 110 -17.98 -4.39 -4.96
C LEU A 110 -18.92 -4.23 -3.75
N ASP A 111 -19.54 -5.32 -3.30
CA ASP A 111 -20.49 -5.31 -2.18
C ASP A 111 -19.81 -4.96 -0.86
N LYS A 112 -18.61 -5.51 -0.63
CA LYS A 112 -17.84 -5.29 0.61
C LYS A 112 -16.94 -4.06 0.56
N PHE A 113 -16.91 -3.34 -0.56
CA PHE A 113 -15.93 -2.28 -0.79
C PHE A 113 -15.92 -1.22 0.32
N ASN A 114 -17.09 -0.67 0.64
CA ASN A 114 -17.22 0.39 1.63
C ASN A 114 -16.78 -0.08 3.02
N GLU A 115 -17.11 -1.32 3.40
CA GLU A 115 -16.69 -1.91 4.68
C GLU A 115 -15.16 -1.96 4.78
N ILE A 116 -14.50 -2.43 3.72
CA ILE A 116 -13.03 -2.56 3.67
C ILE A 116 -12.36 -1.20 3.79
N THR A 117 -12.83 -0.22 3.01
CA THR A 117 -12.16 1.08 2.89
C THR A 117 -12.45 2.05 4.05
N THR A 118 -13.49 1.79 4.84
CA THR A 118 -13.86 2.64 5.99
C THR A 118 -13.33 2.13 7.32
N SER A 119 -12.82 0.89 7.37
CA SER A 119 -12.42 0.27 8.63
C SER A 119 -11.27 1.02 9.34
N ASN A 120 -10.45 1.81 8.63
CA ASN A 120 -9.35 2.65 9.17
C ASN A 120 -8.41 1.94 10.15
N GLN A 121 -8.44 0.61 10.20
CA GLN A 121 -7.54 -0.21 10.99
C GLN A 121 -6.31 -0.38 10.12
N GLY A 122 -5.14 0.09 10.56
CA GLY A 122 -3.89 -0.10 9.84
C GLY A 122 -3.69 -1.57 9.52
N ILE A 123 -4.01 -1.95 8.29
CA ILE A 123 -3.97 -3.34 7.85
C ILE A 123 -2.52 -3.64 7.50
N PRO A 124 -1.91 -4.69 8.08
CA PRO A 124 -0.56 -5.08 7.71
C PRO A 124 -0.52 -5.50 6.23
N ILE A 125 0.56 -5.11 5.55
CA ILE A 125 0.84 -5.52 4.18
C ILE A 125 1.53 -6.89 4.28
N ILE A 126 0.80 -7.94 3.94
CA ILE A 126 1.26 -9.32 4.05
C ILE A 126 1.76 -9.77 2.68
N PHE A 127 3.08 -9.96 2.55
CA PHE A 127 3.68 -10.62 1.40
C PHE A 127 4.12 -12.04 1.79
N PRO A 128 4.26 -12.96 0.81
CA PRO A 128 4.82 -14.30 1.06
C PRO A 128 6.21 -14.28 1.73
N ASN A 129 7.00 -13.23 1.52
CA ASN A 129 8.35 -13.08 2.08
C ASN A 129 8.40 -12.29 3.40
N GLY A 130 7.26 -11.89 3.96
CA GLY A 130 7.20 -11.18 5.23
C GLY A 130 6.02 -10.22 5.35
N VAL A 131 5.87 -9.66 6.55
CA VAL A 131 4.79 -8.73 6.88
C VAL A 131 5.39 -7.34 7.13
N ALA A 132 4.82 -6.32 6.50
CA ALA A 132 5.08 -4.93 6.85
C ALA A 132 3.87 -4.35 7.59
N SER A 133 4.10 -3.79 8.76
CA SER A 133 3.05 -3.28 9.65
C SER A 133 2.52 -1.89 9.26
N SER A 134 3.18 -1.17 8.35
CA SER A 134 2.69 0.07 7.73
C SER A 134 3.43 0.37 6.41
N PHE A 135 2.89 1.28 5.59
CA PHE A 135 3.52 1.67 4.33
C PHE A 135 4.85 2.43 4.54
N GLU A 136 4.92 3.27 5.57
CA GLU A 136 6.13 4.03 5.93
C GLU A 136 7.28 3.09 6.26
N ARG A 137 6.98 1.96 6.91
CA ARG A 137 7.96 0.94 7.28
C ARG A 137 8.25 -0.09 6.19
N LEU A 138 7.47 -0.08 5.10
CA LEU A 138 7.68 -1.01 3.99
C LEU A 138 8.97 -0.66 3.23
N ASP A 139 9.84 -1.64 3.02
CA ASP A 139 11.02 -1.48 2.17
C ASP A 139 10.68 -1.82 0.71
N LEU A 140 10.48 -0.80 -0.14
CA LEU A 140 10.08 -0.98 -1.53
C LEU A 140 11.18 -1.65 -2.39
N THR A 141 12.44 -1.66 -1.93
CA THR A 141 13.54 -2.36 -2.62
C THR A 141 13.39 -3.88 -2.53
N LYS A 142 12.77 -4.37 -1.44
CA LYS A 142 12.53 -5.80 -1.18
C LYS A 142 11.17 -6.28 -1.67
N MET A 143 10.37 -5.38 -2.24
CA MET A 143 9.03 -5.69 -2.68
C MET A 143 9.06 -6.64 -3.89
N PRO A 144 8.33 -7.77 -3.82
CA PRO A 144 8.32 -8.76 -4.89
C PRO A 144 7.62 -8.23 -6.15
N ALA A 145 8.02 -8.76 -7.30
CA ALA A 145 7.42 -8.50 -8.60
C ALA A 145 7.33 -7.01 -8.99
N LEU A 146 6.34 -6.65 -9.81
CA LEU A 146 6.24 -5.35 -10.50
C LEU A 146 4.85 -4.73 -10.29
N PRO A 147 4.54 -4.22 -9.09
CA PRO A 147 3.24 -3.60 -8.84
C PRO A 147 3.14 -2.18 -9.40
N SER A 148 1.90 -1.77 -9.59
CA SER A 148 1.49 -0.36 -9.59
C SER A 148 0.95 0.00 -8.21
N ILE A 149 1.51 1.04 -7.59
CA ILE A 149 1.05 1.53 -6.29
C ILE A 149 0.19 2.76 -6.52
N TRP A 150 -1.07 2.68 -6.15
CA TRP A 150 -2.06 3.75 -6.30
C TRP A 150 -2.35 4.40 -4.96
N TYR A 151 -2.32 5.73 -4.92
CA TYR A 151 -2.71 6.50 -3.74
C TYR A 151 -3.25 7.87 -4.15
N LYS A 152 -4.52 8.14 -3.83
CA LYS A 152 -5.23 9.36 -4.24
C LYS A 152 -5.08 9.60 -5.74
N ASN A 153 -4.63 10.79 -6.15
CA ASN A 153 -4.42 11.16 -7.54
C ASN A 153 -3.07 10.71 -8.11
N LYS A 154 -2.29 9.90 -7.39
CA LYS A 154 -0.92 9.51 -7.73
C LYS A 154 -0.80 8.01 -7.96
N ILE A 155 0.12 7.65 -8.84
CA ILE A 155 0.52 6.27 -9.10
C ILE A 155 2.04 6.16 -9.26
N ALA A 156 2.63 5.13 -8.66
CA ALA A 156 4.02 4.73 -8.88
C ALA A 156 4.05 3.31 -9.46
N ILE A 157 4.53 3.15 -10.69
CA ILE A 157 4.57 1.86 -11.39
C ILE A 157 5.99 1.32 -11.41
N LYS A 158 6.23 0.19 -10.75
CA LYS A 158 7.54 -0.48 -10.77
C LYS A 158 7.73 -1.16 -12.13
N LYS A 159 8.83 -0.84 -12.82
CA LYS A 159 9.21 -1.39 -14.13
C LYS A 159 10.47 -2.24 -14.06
N ASP A 160 11.27 -2.09 -13.01
CA ASP A 160 12.48 -2.89 -12.78
C ASP A 160 12.45 -3.52 -11.39
N ILE A 161 12.58 -4.86 -11.35
CA ILE A 161 12.63 -5.62 -10.10
C ILE A 161 13.86 -5.27 -9.27
N LYS A 162 14.96 -4.84 -9.91
CA LYS A 162 16.25 -4.50 -9.28
C LYS A 162 16.31 -3.06 -8.76
N SER A 163 15.25 -2.27 -8.96
CA SER A 163 15.18 -0.89 -8.48
C SER A 163 15.54 -0.78 -7.00
N GLN A 164 16.47 0.13 -6.68
CA GLN A 164 16.84 0.50 -5.31
C GLN A 164 16.07 1.72 -4.78
N ALA A 165 15.10 2.25 -5.55
CA ALA A 165 14.29 3.38 -5.10
C ALA A 165 13.32 2.97 -3.99
N ASN A 166 13.37 3.67 -2.86
CA ASN A 166 12.51 3.46 -1.70
C ASN A 166 11.86 4.76 -1.25
N GLU A 167 12.54 5.54 -0.41
CA GLU A 167 11.98 6.74 0.22
C GLU A 167 11.46 7.77 -0.79
N SER A 168 12.15 8.01 -1.90
CA SER A 168 11.66 8.94 -2.92
C SER A 168 10.34 8.51 -3.57
N ILE A 169 10.06 7.21 -3.64
CA ILE A 169 8.78 6.69 -4.15
C ILE A 169 7.67 6.91 -3.11
N LYS A 170 7.97 6.68 -1.82
CA LYS A 170 7.04 6.94 -0.73
C LYS A 170 6.73 8.43 -0.61
N GLU A 171 7.75 9.29 -0.69
CA GLU A 171 7.58 10.74 -0.65
C GLU A 171 6.74 11.24 -1.83
N PHE A 172 6.97 10.70 -3.03
CA PHE A 172 6.12 10.97 -4.17
C PHE A 172 4.67 10.58 -3.87
N LEU A 173 4.42 9.33 -3.46
CA LEU A 173 3.06 8.84 -3.21
C LEU A 173 2.37 9.63 -2.10
N LEU A 174 3.01 9.84 -0.95
CA LEU A 174 2.39 10.46 0.21
C LEU A 174 2.31 11.98 0.07
N LYS A 175 3.40 12.65 -0.33
CA LYS A 175 3.54 14.11 -0.31
C LYS A 175 3.44 14.76 -1.70
N GLY A 176 3.63 13.99 -2.78
CA GLY A 176 3.66 14.52 -4.15
C GLY A 176 5.02 15.07 -4.57
N ASN A 177 6.06 14.88 -3.77
CA ASN A 177 7.41 15.36 -4.07
C ASN A 177 8.05 14.48 -5.13
N LEU A 178 8.42 15.06 -6.27
CA LEU A 178 9.16 14.36 -7.30
C LEU A 178 10.64 14.23 -6.91
N PRO A 179 11.30 13.09 -7.19
CA PRO A 179 12.74 12.97 -7.04
C PRO A 179 13.50 13.94 -7.97
N LEU A 180 14.60 14.52 -7.48
CA LEU A 180 15.40 15.52 -8.23
C LEU A 180 15.88 15.02 -9.61
N ASN A 181 16.17 13.73 -9.74
CA ASN A 181 16.66 13.12 -10.99
C ASN A 181 15.54 12.45 -11.82
N SER A 182 14.29 12.85 -11.61
CA SER A 182 13.17 12.32 -12.38
C SER A 182 13.08 12.96 -13.76
N VAL A 183 12.86 12.14 -14.79
CA VAL A 183 12.84 12.59 -16.19
C VAL A 183 11.42 12.48 -16.73
N GLN A 184 10.85 13.60 -17.19
CA GLN A 184 9.50 13.61 -17.74
C GLN A 184 9.39 12.69 -18.97
N THR A 185 8.25 12.01 -19.11
CA THR A 185 7.94 11.12 -20.24
C THR A 185 6.58 11.45 -20.86
N LYS A 186 6.41 11.10 -22.13
CA LYS A 186 5.19 11.40 -22.93
C LYS A 186 4.01 10.49 -22.60
N ASN A 187 4.25 9.28 -22.12
CA ASN A 187 3.16 8.35 -21.81
C ASN A 187 2.49 8.76 -20.49
N VAL A 188 1.27 9.30 -20.62
CA VAL A 188 0.43 9.73 -19.52
C VAL A 188 -0.77 8.82 -19.26
N TYR A 189 -0.82 7.65 -19.91
CA TYR A 189 -1.91 6.69 -19.75
C TYR A 189 -1.49 5.44 -18.99
N VAL A 190 -2.40 4.95 -18.14
CA VAL A 190 -2.28 3.66 -17.44
C VAL A 190 -3.46 2.79 -17.84
N ASN A 191 -3.18 1.61 -18.37
CA ASN A 191 -4.22 0.64 -18.72
C ASN A 191 -4.56 -0.21 -17.50
N ILE A 192 -5.77 -0.03 -16.98
CA ILE A 192 -6.37 -0.90 -15.97
C ILE A 192 -7.34 -1.87 -16.67
N ALA A 193 -7.90 -2.85 -15.96
CA ALA A 193 -8.92 -3.71 -16.57
C ALA A 193 -10.14 -2.88 -16.98
N GLY A 194 -10.49 -2.92 -18.27
CA GLY A 194 -11.70 -2.32 -18.84
C GLY A 194 -11.51 -0.92 -19.41
N LYS A 195 -10.42 -0.20 -19.08
CA LYS A 195 -10.16 1.14 -19.63
C LYS A 195 -8.72 1.64 -19.46
N SER A 196 -8.43 2.73 -20.15
CA SER A 196 -7.23 3.55 -19.91
C SER A 196 -7.58 4.72 -18.99
N VAL A 197 -6.68 5.03 -18.05
CA VAL A 197 -6.76 6.17 -17.15
C VAL A 197 -5.71 7.19 -17.57
N GLU A 198 -6.13 8.43 -17.78
CA GLU A 198 -5.25 9.54 -18.12
C GLU A 198 -4.70 10.24 -16.87
N PHE A 199 -3.44 10.67 -16.96
CA PHE A 199 -2.75 11.48 -15.96
C PHE A 199 -2.26 12.77 -16.61
N LYS A 200 -1.98 13.80 -15.81
CA LYS A 200 -1.49 15.07 -16.36
C LYS A 200 -0.03 15.00 -16.76
N LYS A 201 0.78 14.34 -15.93
CA LYS A 201 2.24 14.28 -16.07
C LYS A 201 2.76 12.92 -15.62
N ALA A 202 3.86 12.51 -16.24
CA ALA A 202 4.54 11.26 -15.97
C ALA A 202 6.05 11.44 -15.97
N TYR A 203 6.75 10.76 -15.06
CA TYR A 203 8.19 10.85 -14.88
C TYR A 203 8.80 9.47 -14.70
N LYS A 204 9.97 9.23 -15.29
CA LYS A 204 10.79 8.04 -15.03
C LYS A 204 11.78 8.34 -13.92
N PHE A 205 11.95 7.41 -12.99
CA PHE A 205 12.95 7.51 -11.93
C PHE A 205 13.34 6.12 -11.44
N ASN A 206 14.62 5.75 -11.54
CA ASN A 206 15.19 4.52 -10.95
C ASN A 206 14.34 3.25 -11.14
N GLY A 207 13.88 2.98 -12.37
CA GLY A 207 13.06 1.81 -12.66
C GLY A 207 11.57 1.95 -12.28
N TRP A 208 11.12 3.16 -11.97
CA TRP A 208 9.71 3.50 -11.73
C TRP A 208 9.18 4.51 -12.75
N ILE A 209 7.86 4.48 -12.94
CA ILE A 209 7.10 5.56 -13.59
C ILE A 209 6.19 6.19 -12.53
N LEU A 210 6.34 7.50 -12.31
CA LEU A 210 5.59 8.30 -11.35
C LEU A 210 4.61 9.19 -12.10
N MET A 211 3.32 9.15 -11.78
CA MET A 211 2.30 9.91 -12.51
C MET A 211 1.28 10.51 -11.54
N TYR A 212 0.77 11.70 -11.87
CA TYR A 212 -0.27 12.37 -11.09
C TYR A 212 -1.34 13.02 -11.97
N ARG A 213 -2.58 12.94 -11.51
CA ARG A 213 -3.76 13.58 -12.10
C ARG A 213 -3.96 14.98 -11.55
#